data_AF-A0A5C0ZQJ8-F1
#
_entry.id   AF-A0A5C0ZQJ8-F1
#
_cell.length_a   1.000
_cell.length_b   1.000
_cell.length_c   1.000
_cell.angle_alpha   90.00
_cell.angle_beta   90.00
_cell.angle_gamma   90.00
#
_symmetry.space_group_name_H-M   'P 1'
#
loop_
_entity.id
_entity.type
_entity.pdbx_description
1 polymer ?
#
loop_
_entity_poly.entity_id
_entity_poly.type
_entity_poly.pdbx_seq_one_letter_code
_entity_poly.pdbx_strand_id
1 'polypeptide(L)'
;MKSLTTYQIGYAAVAMGTTILFRYLLSFFLTQQQYVLTWVLATLYFISMFLAGWHFGKKANQSLSIVSLTFRFHLYTFLIFTLISFIWFKLDLASINESFKSFQTGTFIWSIILLLHFGIYLLKGRNAIKGIARTDLFE
;
A
#
# COMPACT_ATOMS: atom_id res chain seq x y z
N MET A 1 6.58 -21.17 -9.06
CA MET A 1 6.57 -19.82 -8.44
C MET A 1 6.28 -20.00 -6.97
N LYS A 2 7.14 -19.55 -6.04
CA LYS A 2 6.76 -19.58 -4.61
C LYS A 2 5.58 -18.61 -4.44
N SER A 3 4.47 -19.15 -3.94
CA SER A 3 3.22 -18.47 -3.60
C SER A 3 3.47 -17.30 -2.63
N LEU A 4 2.44 -16.46 -2.43
CA LEU A 4 2.45 -15.39 -1.42
C LEU A 4 3.12 -15.89 -0.13
N THR A 5 4.15 -15.18 0.33
CA THR A 5 4.77 -15.54 1.59
C THR A 5 3.77 -15.29 2.72
N THR A 6 3.79 -16.09 3.78
CA THR A 6 2.91 -15.90 4.95
C THR A 6 2.95 -14.45 5.47
N TYR A 7 4.10 -13.78 5.34
CA TYR A 7 4.27 -12.38 5.70
C TYR A 7 3.53 -11.39 4.79
N GLN A 8 3.39 -11.69 3.49
CA GLN A 8 2.59 -10.87 2.57
C GLN A 8 1.10 -10.99 2.88
N ILE A 9 0.63 -12.18 3.24
CA ILE A 9 -0.75 -12.41 3.68
C ILE A 9 -1.02 -11.66 4.99
N GLY A 10 -0.11 -11.80 5.97
CA GLY A 10 -0.21 -11.08 7.24
C GLY A 10 -0.22 -9.55 7.04
N TYR A 11 0.65 -9.03 6.17
CA TYR A 11 0.64 -7.62 5.81
C TYR A 11 -0.69 -7.20 5.16
N ALA A 12 -1.18 -7.97 4.18
CA ALA A 12 -2.43 -7.67 3.49
C ALA A 12 -3.62 -7.62 4.46
N ALA A 13 -3.69 -8.53 5.43
CA ALA A 13 -4.73 -8.54 6.45
C ALA A 13 -4.69 -7.26 7.33
N VAL A 14 -3.50 -6.87 7.80
CA VAL A 14 -3.32 -5.62 8.57
C VAL A 14 -3.68 -4.41 7.72
N ALA A 15 -3.22 -4.38 6.46
CA ALA A 15 -3.51 -3.30 5.52
C ALA A 15 -5.02 -3.16 5.27
N MET A 16 -5.74 -4.27 5.09
CA MET A 16 -7.20 -4.26 4.92
C MET A 16 -7.90 -3.69 6.15
N GLY A 17 -7.60 -4.22 7.34
CA GLY A 17 -8.23 -3.75 8.59
C GLY A 17 -7.96 -2.25 8.84
N THR A 18 -6.72 -1.83 8.68
CA THR A 18 -6.31 -0.44 8.85
C THR A 18 -6.97 0.49 7.82
N THR A 19 -7.12 0.03 6.58
CA THR A 19 -7.76 0.80 5.50
C THR A 19 -9.27 0.94 5.72
N ILE A 20 -9.95 -0.11 6.17
CA ILE A 20 -11.39 -0.05 6.51
C ILE A 20 -11.59 0.96 7.64
N LEU A 21 -10.80 0.85 8.71
CA LEU A 21 -10.86 1.79 9.83
C LEU A 21 -10.58 3.22 9.38
N PHE A 22 -9.56 3.42 8.53
CA PHE A 22 -9.25 4.73 7.96
C PHE A 22 -10.42 5.29 7.15
N ARG A 23 -11.03 4.52 6.25
CA ARG A 23 -12.17 4.96 5.43
C ARG A 23 -13.38 5.35 6.27
N TYR A 24 -13.66 4.57 7.32
CA TYR A 24 -14.72 4.87 8.28
C TYR A 24 -14.46 6.21 8.98
N LEU A 25 -13.29 6.36 9.62
CA LEU A 25 -12.94 7.57 10.35
C LEU A 25 -12.83 8.79 9.44
N LEU A 26 -12.29 8.63 8.23
CA LEU A 26 -12.21 9.69 7.23
C LEU A 26 -13.60 10.20 6.87
N SER A 27 -14.53 9.29 6.57
CA SER A 27 -15.91 9.64 6.21
C SER A 27 -16.62 10.33 7.38
N PHE A 28 -16.39 9.88 8.61
CA PHE A 28 -16.93 10.49 9.82
C PHE A 28 -16.40 11.94 10.01
N PHE A 29 -15.09 12.14 10.02
CA PHE A 29 -14.50 13.46 10.27
C PHE A 29 -14.75 14.46 9.14
N LEU A 30 -14.76 14.00 7.88
CA LEU A 30 -15.15 14.86 6.75
C LEU A 30 -16.60 15.30 6.87
N THR A 31 -17.52 14.41 7.27
CA THR A 31 -18.94 14.76 7.45
C THR A 31 -19.12 15.81 8.54
N GLN A 32 -18.35 15.70 9.64
CA GLN A 32 -18.34 16.69 10.73
C GLN A 32 -17.49 17.93 10.44
N GLN A 33 -16.97 18.08 9.21
CA GLN A 33 -16.10 19.18 8.77
C GLN A 33 -14.85 19.37 9.65
N GLN A 34 -14.38 18.29 10.29
CA GLN A 34 -13.19 18.28 11.13
C GLN A 34 -11.94 18.05 10.27
N TYR A 35 -11.60 19.03 9.43
CA TYR A 35 -10.53 18.89 8.43
C TYR A 35 -9.13 18.70 9.03
N VAL A 36 -8.85 19.32 10.18
CA VAL A 36 -7.57 19.12 10.89
C VAL A 36 -7.41 17.66 11.34
N LEU A 37 -8.47 17.07 11.91
CA LEU A 37 -8.45 15.67 12.31
C LEU A 37 -8.34 14.73 11.12
N THR A 38 -8.85 15.12 9.95
CA THR A 38 -8.67 14.37 8.70
C THR A 38 -7.18 14.28 8.32
N TRP A 39 -6.43 15.37 8.43
CA TRP A 39 -4.97 15.36 8.19
C TRP A 39 -4.20 14.54 9.22
N VAL A 40 -4.59 14.64 10.50
CA VAL A 40 -3.99 13.81 11.56
C VAL A 40 -4.24 12.33 11.28
N LEU A 41 -5.48 11.96 10.93
CA LEU A 41 -5.85 10.59 10.59
C LEU A 41 -5.07 10.07 9.37
N ALA A 42 -4.93 10.87 8.31
CA ALA A 42 -4.15 10.50 7.12
C ALA A 42 -2.67 10.26 7.48
N THR A 43 -2.11 11.09 8.36
CA THR A 43 -0.73 10.95 8.86
C THR A 43 -0.57 9.67 9.68
N LEU A 44 -1.51 9.39 10.59
CA LEU A 44 -1.51 8.16 11.37
C LEU A 44 -1.63 6.92 10.48
N TYR A 45 -2.53 6.94 9.50
CA TYR A 45 -2.67 5.86 8.52
C TYR A 45 -1.36 5.60 7.78
N PHE A 46 -0.69 6.66 7.29
CA PHE A 46 0.60 6.54 6.62
C PHE A 46 1.65 5.89 7.54
N ILE A 47 1.77 6.36 8.78
CA ILE A 47 2.73 5.81 9.76
C ILE A 47 2.41 4.34 10.05
N SER A 48 1.14 3.98 10.28
CA SER A 48 0.72 2.60 10.52
C SER A 48 1.07 1.68 9.36
N MET A 49 0.80 2.11 8.12
CA MET A 49 1.12 1.34 6.91
C MET A 49 2.62 1.18 6.72
N PHE A 50 3.40 2.23 7.01
CA PHE A 50 4.87 2.17 6.98
C PHE A 50 5.42 1.19 8.02
N LEU A 51 4.98 1.28 9.27
CA LEU A 51 5.42 0.38 10.35
C LEU A 51 5.03 -1.07 10.08
N ALA A 52 3.82 -1.31 9.55
CA ALA A 52 3.41 -2.65 9.13
C ALA A 52 4.31 -3.18 8.01
N GLY A 53 4.57 -2.38 6.97
CA GLY A 53 5.44 -2.76 5.86
C GLY A 53 6.86 -3.07 6.33
N TRP A 54 7.40 -2.25 7.23
CA TRP A 54 8.70 -2.46 7.85
C TRP A 54 8.75 -3.75 8.69
N HIS A 55 7.74 -4.01 9.51
CA HIS A 55 7.67 -5.19 10.36
C HIS A 55 7.62 -6.49 9.55
N PHE A 56 6.69 -6.59 8.60
CA PHE A 56 6.57 -7.78 7.75
C PHE A 56 7.71 -7.89 6.74
N GLY A 57 8.26 -6.76 6.31
CA GLY A 57 9.39 -6.70 5.39
C GLY A 57 10.68 -7.23 6.01
N LYS A 58 11.00 -6.85 7.25
CA LYS A 58 12.17 -7.41 7.95
C LYS A 58 12.11 -8.94 8.04
N LYS A 59 10.94 -9.50 8.32
CA LYS A 59 10.75 -10.95 8.41
C LYS A 59 10.82 -11.65 7.04
N ALA A 60 10.33 -11.00 5.99
CA ALA A 60 10.33 -11.56 4.65
C ALA A 60 11.67 -11.43 3.90
N ASN A 61 12.53 -10.48 4.29
CA ASN A 61 13.85 -10.23 3.66
C ASN A 61 14.82 -11.42 3.81
N GLN A 62 14.52 -12.39 4.69
CA GLN A 62 15.27 -13.65 4.76
C GLN A 62 15.08 -14.54 3.52
N SER A 63 14.12 -14.23 2.64
CA SER A 63 13.70 -15.10 1.52
C SER A 63 13.66 -14.44 0.14
N LEU A 64 13.74 -13.11 0.06
CA LEU A 64 13.56 -12.32 -1.17
C LEU A 64 14.44 -11.07 -1.12
N SER A 65 14.89 -10.58 -2.28
CA SER A 65 15.57 -9.28 -2.34
C SER A 65 14.69 -8.13 -1.88
N ILE A 66 15.32 -7.16 -1.23
CA ILE A 66 14.64 -5.98 -0.66
C ILE A 66 13.82 -5.22 -1.72
N VAL A 67 14.32 -5.12 -2.95
CA VAL A 67 13.65 -4.43 -4.06
C VAL A 67 12.35 -5.15 -4.46
N SER A 68 12.42 -6.48 -4.58
CA SER A 68 11.25 -7.30 -4.90
C SER A 68 10.20 -7.22 -3.80
N LEU A 69 10.65 -7.19 -2.55
CA LEU A 69 9.79 -7.13 -1.39
C LEU A 69 9.08 -5.79 -1.25
N THR A 70 9.82 -4.68 -1.36
CA THR A 70 9.28 -3.31 -1.27
C THR A 70 8.24 -3.06 -2.35
N PHE A 71 8.52 -3.41 -3.61
CA PHE A 71 7.55 -3.24 -4.70
C PHE A 71 6.24 -3.98 -4.41
N ARG A 72 6.31 -5.23 -3.95
CA ARG A 72 5.11 -6.02 -3.64
C ARG A 72 4.26 -5.37 -2.54
N PHE A 73 4.87 -4.83 -1.48
CA PHE A 73 4.10 -4.16 -0.43
C PHE A 73 3.42 -2.88 -0.92
N HIS A 74 4.08 -2.08 -1.75
CA HIS A 74 3.44 -0.91 -2.37
C HIS A 74 2.28 -1.32 -3.28
N LEU A 75 2.46 -2.38 -4.06
CA LEU A 75 1.39 -2.93 -4.90
C LEU A 75 0.20 -3.42 -4.07
N TYR A 76 0.42 -4.18 -3.01
CA TYR A 76 -0.65 -4.63 -2.11
C TYR A 76 -1.38 -3.45 -1.46
N THR A 77 -0.64 -2.47 -0.95
CA THR A 77 -1.22 -1.25 -0.36
C THR A 77 -2.12 -0.55 -1.36
N PHE A 78 -1.63 -0.34 -2.57
CA PHE A 78 -2.36 0.35 -3.63
C PHE A 78 -3.65 -0.39 -3.99
N LEU A 79 -3.57 -1.71 -4.20
CA LEU A 79 -4.72 -2.53 -4.57
C LEU A 79 -5.77 -2.55 -3.45
N ILE A 80 -5.34 -2.77 -2.20
CA ILE A 80 -6.21 -2.84 -1.03
C ILE A 80 -6.89 -1.48 -0.81
N PHE A 81 -6.13 -0.39 -0.81
CA PHE A 81 -6.67 0.95 -0.64
C PHE A 81 -7.68 1.30 -1.72
N THR A 82 -7.33 1.05 -2.99
CA THR A 82 -8.20 1.36 -4.13
C THR A 82 -9.48 0.53 -4.12
N LEU A 83 -9.37 -0.78 -3.86
CA LEU A 83 -10.52 -1.68 -3.83
C LEU A 83 -11.48 -1.32 -2.69
N ILE A 84 -10.95 -1.16 -1.47
CA ILE A 84 -11.78 -0.81 -0.31
C ILE A 84 -12.43 0.55 -0.52
N SER A 85 -11.68 1.55 -0.97
CA SER A 85 -12.23 2.89 -1.22
C SER A 85 -13.30 2.87 -2.31
N PHE A 86 -13.09 2.13 -3.40
CA PHE A 86 -14.07 1.98 -4.45
C PHE A 86 -15.37 1.32 -3.94
N ILE A 87 -15.25 0.24 -3.15
CA ILE A 87 -16.39 -0.39 -2.47
C ILE A 87 -17.08 0.62 -1.54
N TRP A 88 -16.32 1.42 -0.80
CA TRP A 88 -16.84 2.43 0.12
C TRP A 88 -17.73 3.46 -0.60
N PHE A 89 -17.28 3.95 -1.75
CA PHE A 89 -18.10 4.83 -2.60
C PHE A 89 -19.29 4.11 -3.22
N LYS A 90 -19.13 2.85 -3.65
CA LYS A 90 -20.22 2.07 -4.25
C LYS A 90 -21.35 1.73 -3.28
N LEU A 91 -21.05 1.68 -1.99
CA LEU A 91 -22.02 1.45 -0.91
C LEU A 91 -22.56 2.74 -0.30
N ASP A 92 -22.26 3.90 -0.90
CA ASP A 92 -22.66 5.23 -0.39
C ASP A 92 -22.22 5.48 1.07
N LEU A 93 -21.10 4.88 1.49
CA LEU A 93 -20.52 5.05 2.83
C LEU A 93 -19.56 6.24 2.92
N ALA A 94 -19.25 6.87 1.79
CA ALA A 94 -18.38 8.05 1.74
C ALA A 94 -19.07 9.29 2.29
N SER A 95 -18.28 10.25 2.80
CA SER A 95 -18.83 11.52 3.27
C SER A 95 -19.46 12.31 2.12
N ILE A 96 -20.51 13.09 2.42
CA ILE A 96 -21.07 14.09 1.49
C ILE A 96 -20.03 15.15 1.07
N ASN A 97 -18.99 15.35 1.89
CA ASN A 97 -17.90 16.29 1.61
C ASN A 97 -16.74 15.62 0.85
N GLU A 98 -16.89 14.36 0.47
CA GLU A 98 -15.91 13.61 -0.31
C GLU A 98 -16.43 13.32 -1.71
N SER A 99 -15.74 13.81 -2.75
CA SER A 99 -16.13 13.53 -4.13
C SER A 99 -15.49 12.24 -4.65
N PHE A 100 -16.22 11.47 -5.46
CA PHE A 100 -15.62 10.34 -6.17
C PHE A 100 -14.47 10.77 -7.09
N LYS A 101 -14.56 11.99 -7.66
CA LYS A 101 -13.52 12.57 -8.52
C LYS A 101 -12.20 12.81 -7.78
N SER A 102 -12.25 13.27 -6.52
CA SER A 102 -11.04 13.45 -5.71
C SER A 102 -10.36 12.10 -5.42
N PHE A 103 -11.14 11.05 -5.14
CA PHE A 103 -10.62 9.69 -5.03
C PHE A 103 -9.95 9.21 -6.32
N GLN A 104 -10.62 9.34 -7.47
CA GLN A 104 -10.07 8.95 -8.78
C GLN A 104 -8.75 9.68 -9.10
N THR A 105 -8.70 10.98 -8.79
CA THR A 105 -7.50 11.80 -9.00
C THR A 105 -6.34 11.29 -8.14
N GLY A 106 -6.60 11.02 -6.85
CA GLY A 106 -5.61 10.44 -5.94
C GLY A 106 -5.09 9.08 -6.41
N THR A 107 -6.00 8.17 -6.78
CA THR A 107 -5.64 6.85 -7.31
C THR A 107 -4.83 6.95 -8.60
N PHE A 108 -5.17 7.87 -9.51
CA PHE A 108 -4.41 8.08 -10.74
C PHE A 108 -2.97 8.54 -10.47
N ILE A 109 -2.78 9.52 -9.59
CA ILE A 109 -1.45 10.00 -9.19
C ILE A 109 -0.63 8.86 -8.57
N TRP A 110 -1.24 8.10 -7.66
CA TRP A 110 -0.58 6.95 -7.03
C TRP A 110 -0.25 5.83 -8.02
N SER A 111 -1.09 5.63 -9.05
CA SER A 111 -0.84 4.65 -10.12
C SER A 111 0.44 5.00 -10.88
N ILE A 112 0.66 6.28 -11.19
CA ILE A 112 1.90 6.74 -11.84
C ILE A 112 3.12 6.44 -10.96
N ILE A 113 3.04 6.75 -9.66
CA ILE A 113 4.13 6.46 -8.71
C ILE A 113 4.40 4.95 -8.65
N LEU A 114 3.35 4.12 -8.63
CA LEU A 114 3.49 2.67 -8.60
C LEU A 114 4.12 2.12 -9.89
N LEU A 115 3.77 2.68 -11.05
CA LEU A 115 4.37 2.32 -12.33
C LEU A 115 5.88 2.64 -12.37
N LEU A 116 6.30 3.77 -11.79
CA LEU A 116 7.73 4.08 -11.65
C LEU A 116 8.45 3.04 -10.77
N HIS A 117 7.84 2.65 -9.63
CA HIS A 117 8.38 1.59 -8.78
C HIS A 117 8.45 0.24 -9.50
N PHE A 118 7.45 -0.07 -10.33
CA PHE A 118 7.43 -1.27 -11.15
C PHE A 118 8.58 -1.27 -12.19
N GLY A 119 8.84 -0.14 -12.84
CA GLY A 119 9.99 0.01 -13.74
C GLY A 119 11.33 -0.29 -13.04
N ILE A 120 11.55 0.31 -11.85
CA ILE A 120 12.75 0.05 -11.04
C ILE A 120 12.84 -1.42 -10.64
N TYR A 121 11.72 -2.03 -10.24
CA TYR A 121 11.65 -3.45 -9.91
C TYR A 121 12.08 -4.33 -11.09
N LEU A 122 11.59 -4.06 -12.30
CA LEU A 122 11.96 -4.81 -13.50
C LEU A 122 13.45 -4.64 -13.85
N LEU A 123 13.97 -3.40 -13.81
CA LEU A 123 15.37 -3.13 -14.13
C LEU A 123 16.32 -3.87 -13.18
N LYS A 124 16.05 -3.84 -11.87
CA LYS A 124 16.87 -4.56 -10.89
C LYS A 124 16.67 -6.07 -10.97
N GLY A 125 15.47 -6.54 -11.32
CA GLY A 125 15.18 -7.96 -11.54
C GLY A 125 15.96 -8.57 -12.71
N ARG A 126 16.21 -7.79 -13.78
CA ARG A 126 17.04 -8.23 -14.93
C ARG A 126 18.50 -8.51 -14.56
N ASN A 127 19.00 -7.82 -13.54
CA ASN A 127 20.38 -7.94 -13.06
C ASN A 127 20.53 -8.90 -11.86
N ALA A 128 19.50 -9.72 -11.60
CA ALA A 128 19.49 -10.69 -10.50
C ALA A 128 19.34 -12.13 -11.04
N ILE A 129 20.06 -13.08 -10.45
CA ILE A 129 19.89 -14.52 -10.72
C ILE A 129 19.20 -15.13 -9.50
N LYS A 130 18.06 -15.80 -9.70
CA LYS A 130 17.22 -16.35 -8.60
C LYS A 130 16.87 -15.34 -7.50
N GLY A 131 16.83 -14.04 -7.82
CA GLY A 131 16.48 -12.98 -6.88
C GLY A 131 17.65 -12.44 -6.06
N ILE A 132 18.88 -12.90 -6.29
CA ILE A 132 20.12 -12.35 -5.71
C ILE A 132 20.76 -11.44 -6.76
N ALA A 133 21.18 -10.23 -6.38
CA ALA A 133 21.85 -9.33 -7.31
C ALA A 133 23.15 -9.98 -7.81
N ARG A 134 23.46 -9.86 -9.11
CA ARG A 134 24.67 -10.49 -9.68
C ARG A 134 25.97 -10.07 -8.98
N THR A 135 26.02 -8.87 -8.43
CA THR A 135 27.13 -8.34 -7.64
C THR A 135 27.38 -9.13 -6.36
N ASP A 136 26.33 -9.72 -5.79
CA ASP A 136 26.35 -10.35 -4.47
C ASP A 136 26.50 -11.89 -4.60
N LEU A 137 26.68 -12.41 -5.82
CA LEU A 137 26.80 -13.85 -6.09
C LEU A 137 28.22 -14.40 -5.90
N PHE A 138 29.22 -13.53 -5.81
CA PHE A 138 30.64 -13.90 -5.77
C PHE A 138 31.39 -13.30 -4.58
N GLU A 139 30.66 -12.74 -3.61
CA GLU A 139 31.15 -12.48 -2.25
C GLU A 139 30.83 -13.67 -1.34
#